data_AF-W5WEC2-F1
#
_entry.id   AF-W5WEC2-F1
#
_cell.length_a   1.000
_cell.length_b   1.000
_cell.length_c   1.000
_cell.angle_alpha   90.00
_cell.angle_beta   90.00
_cell.angle_gamma   90.00
#
_symmetry.space_group_name_H-M   'P 1'
#
loop_
_entity.id
_entity.type
_entity.pdbx_description
1 polymer ?
#
loop_
_entity_poly.entity_id
_entity_poly.type
_entity_poly.pdbx_seq_one_letter_code
_entity_poly.pdbx_strand_id
1 'polypeptide(L)'
;MTPEQLSALLLDLARGRGRERAEQVARDLPDLPALLTELAGRGDPLPADLHRDDLELAMADLLVAWCTDGPRLARAHRMLAPPPTRRIALDALAELGRADSVPALIALLADPGLSDVDMIRVVSALGEIGGARARGALLALSRRDLPAAVWRELRIALS
;
A
#
# COMPACT_ATOMS: atom_id res chain seq x y z
N MET A 1 -8.30 18.37 10.43
CA MET A 1 -8.91 17.03 10.39
C MET A 1 -8.43 16.27 11.60
N THR A 2 -9.33 15.75 12.43
CA THR A 2 -8.97 14.86 13.54
C THR A 2 -8.94 13.40 13.07
N PRO A 3 -8.30 12.47 13.81
CA PRO A 3 -8.36 11.04 13.49
C PRO A 3 -9.78 10.49 13.38
N GLU A 4 -10.71 10.97 14.21
CA GLU A 4 -12.12 10.53 14.21
C GLU A 4 -12.84 11.01 12.94
N GLN A 5 -12.58 12.24 12.51
CA GLN A 5 -13.12 12.76 11.25
C GLN A 5 -12.57 12.01 10.04
N LEU A 6 -11.28 11.66 10.07
CA LEU A 6 -10.66 10.84 9.01
C LEU A 6 -11.20 9.41 9.02
N SER A 7 -11.40 8.81 10.21
CA SER A 7 -12.01 7.49 10.35
C SER A 7 -13.41 7.44 9.74
N ALA A 8 -14.26 8.44 10.05
CA ALA A 8 -15.59 8.53 9.44
C ALA A 8 -15.53 8.64 7.91
N LEU A 9 -14.61 9.46 7.38
CA LEU A 9 -14.38 9.60 5.94
C LEU A 9 -13.94 8.27 5.29
N LEU A 10 -13.03 7.55 5.94
CA LEU A 10 -12.55 6.25 5.47
C LEU A 10 -13.66 5.20 5.47
N LEU A 11 -14.53 5.18 6.49
CA LEU A 11 -15.67 4.27 6.54
C LEU A 11 -16.73 4.57 5.46
N ASP A 12 -16.85 5.82 5.01
CA ASP A 12 -17.68 6.16 3.86
C ASP A 12 -17.00 5.72 2.55
N LEU A 13 -15.70 5.99 2.42
CA LEU A 13 -14.92 5.61 1.24
C LEU A 13 -14.87 4.09 1.05
N ALA A 14 -14.67 3.33 2.12
CA ALA A 14 -14.68 1.87 2.11
C ALA A 14 -16.03 1.28 1.66
N ARG A 15 -17.11 2.06 1.77
CA ARG A 15 -18.44 1.70 1.23
C ARG A 15 -18.69 2.23 -0.18
N GLY A 16 -17.64 2.72 -0.84
CA GLY A 16 -17.71 3.33 -2.16
C GLY A 16 -18.38 4.70 -2.19
N ARG A 17 -18.46 5.42 -1.06
CA ARG A 17 -19.10 6.74 -0.98
C ARG A 17 -18.09 7.87 -0.85
N GLY A 18 -18.38 9.01 -1.48
CA GLY A 18 -17.66 10.25 -1.23
C GLY A 18 -16.21 10.30 -1.71
N ARG A 19 -15.83 9.48 -2.71
CA ARG A 19 -14.45 9.41 -3.25
C ARG A 19 -13.85 10.77 -3.60
N GLU A 20 -14.54 11.57 -4.40
CA GLU A 20 -14.05 12.91 -4.80
C GLU A 20 -13.75 13.82 -3.59
N ARG A 21 -14.65 13.83 -2.61
CA ARG A 21 -14.45 14.59 -1.37
C ARG A 21 -13.26 14.05 -0.59
N ALA A 22 -13.12 12.73 -0.52
CA ALA A 22 -12.06 12.08 0.23
C ALA A 22 -10.68 12.36 -0.38
N GLU A 23 -10.57 12.29 -1.71
CA GLU A 23 -9.36 12.65 -2.44
C GLU A 23 -9.00 14.14 -2.27
N GLN A 24 -9.98 15.04 -2.33
CA GLN A 24 -9.74 16.46 -2.11
C GLN A 24 -9.20 16.72 -0.70
N VAL A 25 -9.86 16.14 0.30
CA VAL A 25 -9.40 16.20 1.70
C VAL A 25 -7.98 15.66 1.82
N ALA A 26 -7.69 14.50 1.20
CA ALA A 26 -6.36 13.92 1.23
C ALA A 26 -5.32 14.91 0.70
N ARG A 27 -5.50 15.49 -0.49
CA ARG A 27 -4.54 16.43 -1.10
C ARG A 27 -4.18 17.60 -0.18
N ASP A 28 -5.15 18.12 0.57
CA ASP A 28 -5.03 19.29 1.43
C ASP A 28 -4.43 18.95 2.82
N LEU A 29 -4.33 17.67 3.19
CA LEU A 29 -3.77 17.25 4.48
C LEU A 29 -2.23 17.24 4.45
N PRO A 30 -1.54 18.01 5.31
CA PRO A 30 -0.07 18.06 5.29
C PRO A 30 0.60 16.79 5.81
N ASP A 31 -0.05 16.06 6.74
CA ASP A 31 0.51 14.85 7.36
C ASP A 31 -0.49 13.69 7.40
N LEU A 32 -1.05 13.35 6.23
CA LEU A 32 -1.90 12.18 6.08
C LEU A 32 -1.21 10.87 6.53
N PRO A 33 0.07 10.60 6.21
CA PRO A 33 0.75 9.37 6.65
C PRO A 33 0.74 9.13 8.16
N ALA A 34 0.93 10.19 8.97
CA ALA A 34 0.89 10.05 10.42
C ALA A 34 -0.51 9.64 10.91
N LEU A 35 -1.56 10.27 10.38
CA LEU A 35 -2.94 9.94 10.72
C LEU A 35 -3.34 8.53 10.27
N LEU A 36 -2.93 8.12 9.08
CA LEU A 36 -3.16 6.74 8.60
C LEU A 36 -2.42 5.72 9.46
N THR A 37 -1.19 6.03 9.90
CA THR A 37 -0.42 5.17 10.80
C THR A 37 -1.11 5.00 12.14
N GLU A 38 -1.60 6.10 12.71
CA GLU A 38 -2.35 6.07 13.96
C GLU A 38 -3.60 5.19 13.81
N LEU A 39 -4.41 5.41 12.76
CA LEU A 39 -5.65 4.68 12.52
C LEU A 39 -5.42 3.19 12.22
N ALA A 40 -4.40 2.85 11.42
CA ALA A 40 -4.07 1.46 11.11
C ALA A 40 -3.65 0.67 12.37
N GLY A 41 -3.03 1.36 13.33
CA GLY A 41 -2.66 0.82 14.63
C GLY A 41 -3.84 0.68 15.59
N ARG A 42 -5.00 1.29 15.31
CA ARG A 42 -6.19 1.13 16.16
C ARG A 42 -6.79 -0.27 15.95
N GLY A 43 -7.06 -0.93 17.06
CA GLY A 43 -7.76 -2.22 17.12
C GLY A 43 -9.29 -2.07 17.15
N ASP A 44 -9.80 -0.91 16.73
CA ASP A 44 -11.22 -0.59 16.83
C ASP A 44 -12.05 -1.56 15.98
N PRO A 45 -13.17 -2.07 16.53
CA PRO A 45 -14.05 -2.95 15.78
C PRO A 45 -14.65 -2.20 14.59
N LEU A 46 -14.62 -2.83 13.42
CA LEU A 46 -15.26 -2.27 12.23
C LEU A 46 -16.77 -2.51 12.26
N PRO A 47 -17.55 -1.66 11.58
CA PRO A 47 -18.94 -1.96 11.27
C PRO A 47 -19.09 -3.34 10.62
N ALA A 48 -20.17 -4.06 10.94
CA ALA A 48 -20.36 -5.44 10.51
C ALA A 48 -20.42 -5.63 8.98
N ASP A 49 -20.63 -4.57 8.23
CA ASP A 49 -20.68 -4.55 6.76
C ASP A 49 -19.31 -4.32 6.10
N LEU A 50 -18.24 -4.11 6.88
CA LEU A 50 -16.91 -3.80 6.38
C LEU A 50 -15.85 -4.79 6.88
N HIS A 51 -14.96 -5.19 5.97
CA HIS A 51 -13.76 -5.93 6.30
C HIS A 51 -12.58 -4.98 6.51
N ARG A 52 -11.54 -5.48 7.18
CA ARG A 52 -10.29 -4.74 7.34
C ARG A 52 -9.64 -4.41 5.99
N ASP A 53 -9.75 -5.30 5.02
CA ASP A 53 -9.21 -5.09 3.68
C ASP A 53 -9.92 -3.92 2.95
N ASP A 54 -11.24 -3.74 3.14
CA ASP A 54 -11.98 -2.60 2.57
C ASP A 54 -11.46 -1.26 3.13
N LEU A 55 -11.15 -1.24 4.43
CA LEU A 55 -10.57 -0.08 5.08
C LEU A 55 -9.14 0.19 4.61
N GLU A 56 -8.29 -0.85 4.53
CA GLU A 56 -6.92 -0.72 4.04
C GLU A 56 -6.87 -0.16 2.60
N LEU A 57 -7.77 -0.63 1.73
CA LEU A 57 -7.92 -0.12 0.36
C LEU A 57 -8.37 1.35 0.36
N ALA A 58 -9.34 1.72 1.18
CA ALA A 58 -9.74 3.12 1.32
C ALA A 58 -8.58 4.01 1.81
N MET A 59 -7.74 3.51 2.71
CA MET A 59 -6.54 4.23 3.17
C MET A 59 -5.51 4.37 2.05
N ALA A 60 -5.36 3.33 1.21
CA ALA A 60 -4.48 3.36 0.05
C ALA A 60 -4.95 4.39 -0.98
N ASP A 61 -6.25 4.42 -1.31
CA ASP A 61 -6.87 5.43 -2.18
C ASP A 61 -6.55 6.86 -1.71
N LEU A 62 -6.66 7.14 -0.41
CA LEU A 62 -6.30 8.45 0.13
C LEU A 62 -4.80 8.74 -0.01
N LEU A 63 -3.95 7.74 0.22
CA LEU A 63 -2.51 7.88 0.10
C LEU A 63 -2.08 8.14 -1.35
N VAL A 64 -2.74 7.51 -2.33
CA VAL A 64 -2.58 7.77 -3.77
C VAL A 64 -2.92 9.23 -4.07
N ALA A 65 -4.11 9.68 -3.66
CA ALA A 65 -4.55 11.05 -3.88
C ALA A 65 -3.64 12.09 -3.21
N TRP A 66 -3.06 11.74 -2.05
CA TRP A 66 -2.12 12.58 -1.33
C TRP A 66 -0.74 12.65 -1.99
N CYS A 67 -0.24 11.57 -2.60
CA CYS A 67 1.09 11.48 -3.19
C CYS A 67 1.24 12.21 -4.53
N THR A 68 1.21 13.54 -4.49
CA THR A 68 1.29 14.41 -5.68
C THR A 68 2.72 14.75 -6.13
N ASP A 69 3.73 14.48 -5.30
CA ASP A 69 5.11 14.89 -5.53
C ASP A 69 6.14 13.92 -4.88
N GLY A 70 7.42 14.17 -5.17
CA GLY A 70 8.54 13.37 -4.64
C GLY A 70 8.65 13.36 -3.10
N PRO A 71 8.60 14.53 -2.42
CA PRO A 71 8.60 14.57 -0.95
C PRO A 71 7.48 13.78 -0.28
N ARG A 72 6.27 13.78 -0.85
CA ARG A 72 5.15 12.97 -0.37
C ARG A 72 5.35 11.49 -0.67
N LEU A 73 5.82 11.14 -1.86
CA LEU A 73 6.18 9.76 -2.19
C LEU A 73 7.24 9.20 -1.22
N ALA A 74 8.28 9.97 -0.90
CA ALA A 74 9.31 9.57 0.05
C ALA A 74 8.76 9.32 1.47
N ARG A 75 7.68 10.01 1.85
CA ARG A 75 6.95 9.71 3.10
C ARG A 75 6.12 8.44 2.98
N ALA A 76 5.44 8.21 1.86
CA ALA A 76 4.72 6.96 1.61
C ALA A 76 5.66 5.74 1.66
N HIS A 77 6.89 5.85 1.13
CA HIS A 77 7.89 4.78 1.25
C HIS A 77 8.22 4.40 2.69
N ARG A 78 8.21 5.36 3.64
CA ARG A 78 8.46 5.07 5.06
C ARG A 78 7.36 4.23 5.69
N MET A 79 6.15 4.27 5.14
CA MET A 79 5.02 3.46 5.60
C MET A 79 5.16 1.97 5.24
N LEU A 80 6.15 1.59 4.43
CA LEU A 80 6.48 0.18 4.15
C LEU A 80 7.11 -0.53 5.36
N ALA A 81 7.75 0.21 6.27
CA ALA A 81 8.44 -0.38 7.41
C ALA A 81 7.48 -0.93 8.49
N PRO A 82 6.50 -0.16 9.01
CA PRO A 82 5.59 -0.64 10.05
C PRO A 82 4.60 -1.67 9.48
N PRO A 83 4.41 -2.84 10.13
CA PRO A 83 3.44 -3.83 9.68
C PRO A 83 2.00 -3.30 9.47
N PRO A 84 1.44 -2.45 10.35
CA PRO A 84 0.06 -1.96 10.17
C PRO A 84 -0.14 -1.13 8.90
N THR A 85 0.88 -0.43 8.43
CA THR A 85 0.77 0.48 7.27
C THR A 85 1.39 -0.08 6.01
N ARG A 86 2.17 -1.16 6.11
CA ARG A 86 2.89 -1.75 4.98
C ARG A 86 1.95 -2.09 3.84
N ARG A 87 0.82 -2.74 4.13
CA ARG A 87 -0.18 -3.15 3.13
C ARG A 87 -0.78 -1.95 2.42
N ILE A 88 -1.19 -0.94 3.18
CA ILE A 88 -1.69 0.36 2.67
C ILE A 88 -0.67 1.01 1.73
N ALA A 89 0.60 1.04 2.13
CA ALA A 89 1.65 1.63 1.33
C ALA A 89 1.94 0.81 0.05
N LEU A 90 1.93 -0.52 0.13
CA LEU A 90 2.13 -1.39 -1.03
C LEU A 90 1.04 -1.16 -2.08
N ASP A 91 -0.22 -1.19 -1.66
CA ASP A 91 -1.36 -1.02 -2.57
C ASP A 91 -1.35 0.38 -3.21
N ALA A 92 -1.06 1.44 -2.41
CA ALA A 92 -0.96 2.80 -2.95
C ALA A 92 0.22 2.97 -3.93
N LEU A 93 1.38 2.39 -3.64
CA LEU A 93 2.56 2.51 -4.52
C LEU A 93 2.37 1.72 -5.82
N ALA A 94 1.65 0.60 -5.77
CA ALA A 94 1.27 -0.18 -6.94
C ALA A 94 0.35 0.66 -7.86
N GLU A 95 -0.72 1.24 -7.30
CA GLU A 95 -1.66 2.07 -8.05
C GLU A 95 -1.00 3.34 -8.63
N LEU A 96 -0.08 3.97 -7.88
CA LEU A 96 0.70 5.10 -8.39
C LEU A 96 1.54 4.73 -9.62
N GLY A 97 1.93 3.45 -9.77
CA GLY A 97 2.64 2.94 -10.94
C GLY A 97 4.01 3.57 -11.18
N ARG A 98 4.59 4.23 -10.17
CA ARG A 98 5.81 5.02 -10.36
C ARG A 98 7.07 4.16 -10.22
N ALA A 99 7.91 4.19 -11.25
CA ALA A 99 9.16 3.44 -11.30
C ALA A 99 10.19 3.83 -10.21
N ASP A 100 10.07 5.02 -9.63
CA ASP A 100 10.90 5.48 -8.50
C ASP A 100 10.59 4.75 -7.17
N SER A 101 9.47 4.02 -7.09
CA SER A 101 9.12 3.16 -5.94
C SER A 101 9.77 1.78 -5.99
N VAL A 102 10.20 1.31 -7.17
CA VAL A 102 10.83 -0.01 -7.35
C VAL A 102 12.01 -0.27 -6.40
N PRO A 103 12.96 0.68 -6.17
CA PRO A 103 14.04 0.45 -5.22
C PRO A 103 13.57 0.17 -3.79
N ALA A 104 12.51 0.85 -3.33
CA ALA A 104 11.97 0.65 -1.99
C ALA A 104 11.30 -0.72 -1.84
N LEU A 105 10.55 -1.16 -2.86
CA LEU A 105 9.95 -2.50 -2.91
C LEU A 105 11.00 -3.61 -2.94
N ILE A 106 12.09 -3.42 -3.70
CA ILE A 106 13.23 -4.35 -3.72
C ILE A 106 13.88 -4.44 -2.33
N ALA A 107 14.07 -3.31 -1.65
CA ALA A 107 14.64 -3.30 -0.30
C ALA A 107 13.77 -4.07 0.69
N LEU A 108 12.44 -3.99 0.56
CA LEU A 108 11.51 -4.73 1.41
C LEU A 108 11.62 -6.26 1.20
N LEU A 109 11.86 -6.75 -0.02
CA LEU A 109 12.10 -8.19 -0.29
C LEU A 109 13.37 -8.76 0.35
N ALA A 110 14.26 -7.90 0.83
CA ALA A 110 15.46 -8.28 1.56
C ALA A 110 15.22 -8.37 3.09
N ASP A 111 14.06 -7.94 3.58
CA ASP A 111 13.71 -8.05 5.00
C ASP A 111 13.44 -9.53 5.35
N PRO A 112 14.24 -10.15 6.24
CA PRO A 112 14.04 -11.54 6.66
C PRO A 112 12.75 -11.73 7.47
N GLY A 113 12.16 -10.67 8.02
CA GLY A 113 10.89 -10.69 8.74
C GLY A 113 9.67 -10.48 7.85
N LEU A 114 9.85 -10.37 6.52
CA LEU A 114 8.74 -10.18 5.60
C LEU A 114 7.86 -11.44 5.56
N SER A 115 6.58 -11.29 5.87
CA SER A 115 5.62 -12.41 5.82
C SER A 115 5.36 -12.85 4.38
N ASP A 116 4.93 -14.09 4.17
CA ASP A 116 4.53 -14.61 2.85
C ASP A 116 3.43 -13.75 2.21
N VAL A 117 2.48 -13.27 3.03
CA VAL A 117 1.36 -12.41 2.59
C VAL A 117 1.88 -11.05 2.12
N ASP A 118 2.83 -10.45 2.85
CA ASP A 118 3.44 -9.19 2.42
C ASP A 118 4.32 -9.40 1.18
N MET A 119 5.01 -10.53 1.08
CA MET A 119 5.82 -10.87 -0.09
C MET A 119 4.97 -10.99 -1.35
N ILE A 120 3.80 -11.63 -1.28
CA ILE A 120 2.80 -11.67 -2.36
C ILE A 120 2.44 -10.24 -2.80
N ARG A 121 2.12 -9.35 -1.87
CA ARG A 121 1.79 -7.96 -2.21
C ARG A 121 2.95 -7.21 -2.84
N VAL A 122 4.17 -7.39 -2.35
CA VAL A 122 5.35 -6.75 -2.96
C VAL A 122 5.55 -7.25 -4.40
N VAL A 123 5.33 -8.55 -4.63
CA VAL A 123 5.40 -9.15 -5.97
C VAL A 123 4.31 -8.59 -6.89
N SER A 124 3.06 -8.47 -6.41
CA SER A 124 1.96 -7.84 -7.15
C SER A 124 2.30 -6.39 -7.51
N ALA A 125 2.71 -5.59 -6.52
CA ALA A 125 3.06 -4.18 -6.72
C ALA A 125 4.20 -3.99 -7.73
N LEU A 126 5.22 -4.85 -7.69
CA LEU A 126 6.29 -4.83 -8.69
C LEU A 126 5.80 -5.22 -10.09
N GLY A 127 4.86 -6.16 -10.19
CA GLY A 127 4.21 -6.53 -11.45
C GLY A 127 3.41 -5.37 -12.04
N GLU A 128 2.61 -4.70 -11.21
CA GLU A 128 1.77 -3.56 -11.59
C GLU A 128 2.60 -2.34 -12.01
N ILE A 129 3.66 -2.01 -11.26
CA ILE A 129 4.58 -0.92 -11.64
C ILE A 129 5.33 -1.27 -12.93
N GLY A 130 5.75 -2.54 -13.06
CA GLY A 130 6.43 -3.05 -14.25
C GLY A 130 7.76 -2.37 -14.57
N GLY A 131 8.13 -2.43 -15.85
CA GLY A 131 9.41 -1.93 -16.36
C GLY A 131 10.60 -2.85 -16.08
N ALA A 132 11.74 -2.53 -16.71
CA ALA A 132 12.91 -3.42 -16.72
C ALA A 132 13.47 -3.70 -15.31
N ARG A 133 13.44 -2.71 -14.41
CA ARG A 133 13.96 -2.84 -13.05
C ARG A 133 13.07 -3.75 -12.19
N ALA A 134 11.74 -3.58 -12.24
CA ALA A 134 10.82 -4.43 -11.50
C ALA A 134 10.84 -5.86 -12.03
N ARG A 135 10.82 -6.03 -13.36
CA ARG A 135 10.98 -7.34 -14.00
C ARG A 135 12.30 -8.02 -13.61
N GLY A 136 13.39 -7.27 -13.54
CA GLY A 136 14.69 -7.78 -13.07
C GLY A 136 14.63 -8.30 -11.64
N ALA A 137 13.95 -7.57 -10.75
CA ALA A 137 13.75 -8.01 -9.36
C ALA A 137 12.89 -9.27 -9.25
N LEU A 138 11.78 -9.33 -10.00
CA LEU A 138 10.90 -10.51 -10.05
C LEU A 138 11.66 -11.75 -10.57
N LEU A 139 12.46 -11.62 -11.63
CA LEU A 139 13.32 -12.69 -12.13
C LEU A 139 14.41 -13.11 -11.14
N ALA A 140 14.92 -12.19 -10.32
CA ALA A 140 15.84 -12.56 -9.24
C ALA A 140 15.13 -13.39 -8.17
N LEU A 141 13.87 -13.05 -7.85
CA LEU A 141 13.05 -13.78 -6.88
C LEU A 141 12.77 -15.22 -7.32
N SER A 142 12.59 -15.47 -8.62
CA SER A 142 12.35 -16.82 -9.19
C SER A 142 13.51 -17.80 -9.00
N ARG A 143 14.66 -17.35 -8.48
CA ARG A 143 15.82 -18.19 -8.17
C ARG A 143 15.89 -18.56 -6.69
N ARG A 144 14.98 -18.06 -5.87
CA ARG A 144 14.89 -18.36 -4.43
C ARG A 144 13.94 -19.53 -4.21
N ASP A 145 14.12 -20.21 -3.09
CA ASP A 145 13.09 -21.10 -2.56
C ASP A 145 11.97 -20.24 -1.97
N LEU A 146 10.77 -20.33 -2.53
CA LEU A 146 9.63 -19.50 -2.18
C LEU A 146 8.42 -20.37 -1.87
N PRO A 147 7.54 -19.92 -0.96
CA PRO A 147 6.24 -20.56 -0.76
C PRO A 147 5.43 -20.63 -2.06
N ALA A 148 4.63 -21.68 -2.22
CA ALA A 148 3.81 -21.89 -3.42
C ALA A 148 2.87 -20.72 -3.75
N ALA A 149 2.36 -20.03 -2.71
CA ALA A 149 1.51 -18.86 -2.87
C ALA A 149 2.27 -17.67 -3.49
N VAL A 150 3.52 -17.42 -3.07
CA VAL A 150 4.37 -16.38 -3.66
C VAL A 150 4.74 -16.73 -5.10
N TRP A 151 5.02 -18.02 -5.38
CA TRP A 151 5.28 -18.50 -6.74
C TRP A 151 4.12 -18.27 -7.70
N ARG A 152 2.88 -18.49 -7.22
CA ARG A 152 1.67 -18.22 -8.01
C ARG A 152 1.61 -16.75 -8.41
N GLU A 153 1.84 -15.84 -7.46
CA GLU A 153 1.80 -14.40 -7.72
C GLU A 153 2.94 -13.96 -8.65
N LEU A 154 4.14 -14.50 -8.44
CA LEU A 154 5.31 -14.21 -9.27
C LEU A 154 5.06 -14.54 -10.75
N ARG A 155 4.32 -15.62 -11.02
CA ARG A 155 3.94 -15.99 -12.39
C ARG A 155 2.95 -15.00 -13.01
N ILE A 156 2.06 -14.41 -12.22
CA ILE A 156 1.13 -13.37 -12.67
C ILE A 156 1.91 -12.08 -12.94
N ALA A 157 2.77 -11.66 -12.02
CA ALA A 157 3.57 -10.45 -12.16
C ALA A 157 4.59 -10.49 -13.34
N LEU A 158 4.95 -11.69 -13.82
CA LEU A 158 5.86 -11.90 -14.95
C LEU A 158 5.14 -12.17 -16.29
N SER A 159 3.81 -12.33 -16.31
CA SER A 159 3.05 -12.59 -17.54
C SER A 159 2.90 -11.34 -18.38
#